data_AF-A0A143ZT15-F1
#
_entry.id   AF-A0A143ZT15-F1
#
_cell.length_a   1.000
_cell.length_b   1.000
_cell.length_c   1.000
_cell.angle_alpha   90.00
_cell.angle_beta   90.00
_cell.angle_gamma   90.00
#
_symmetry.space_group_name_H-M   'P 1'
#
loop_
_entity.id
_entity.type
_entity.pdbx_description
1 polymer ?
#
loop_
_entity_poly.entity_id
_entity_poly.type
_entity_poly.pdbx_seq_one_letter_code
_entity_poly.pdbx_strand_id
1 'polypeptide(L)'
;MMNTNLYTAVGKFHVKGSIGSMRCPLVTIGGREFILDMQEMMLWTVLNWRILTEDEIYLLYEKKVQETGFMSARSAEECVRRLVQRGLIAKGSGDTGADALYDLLSELYVIPISENLFLRMISFIRLTLFSRLPYSITKKIFSKDKRNDNEKKVMRLANRAILSTAEIIKCIDQNVLSFTTDEDLLNVLYHDEYTTSDNIAYAVRSLPQCRPVITSIANLYLRKQIIFERS
;
A
#
# COMPACT_ATOMS: atom_id res chain seq x y z
N MET A 1 29.06 3.80 -2.58
CA MET A 1 27.98 3.93 -1.57
C MET A 1 26.92 2.90 -1.93
N MET A 2 26.47 2.08 -0.98
CA MET A 2 25.44 1.07 -1.26
C MET A 2 24.08 1.76 -1.25
N ASN A 3 23.41 1.80 -2.41
CA ASN A 3 22.07 2.35 -2.54
C ASN A 3 21.07 1.36 -1.94
N THR A 4 20.23 1.78 -1.00
CA THR A 4 19.23 0.93 -0.36
C THR A 4 17.99 0.88 -1.26
N ASN A 5 17.57 -0.30 -1.69
CA ASN A 5 16.34 -0.48 -2.47
C ASN A 5 15.24 -1.09 -1.60
N LEU A 6 14.06 -0.49 -1.63
CA LEU A 6 12.85 -1.00 -0.98
C LEU A 6 11.76 -1.25 -2.00
N TYR A 7 10.95 -2.28 -1.74
CA TYR A 7 9.89 -2.71 -2.62
C TYR A 7 8.60 -2.96 -1.84
N THR A 8 7.45 -2.67 -2.47
CA THR A 8 6.15 -3.06 -1.93
C THR A 8 5.13 -3.31 -3.04
N ALA A 9 4.12 -4.13 -2.77
CA ALA A 9 3.04 -4.37 -3.72
C ALA A 9 2.10 -3.17 -3.82
N VAL A 10 1.56 -2.96 -5.01
CA VAL A 10 0.57 -1.92 -5.31
C VAL A 10 -0.68 -2.57 -5.89
N GLY A 11 -1.83 -1.98 -5.59
CA GLY A 11 -3.12 -2.38 -6.13
C GLY A 11 -3.94 -3.26 -5.20
N LYS A 12 -5.15 -3.56 -5.67
CA LYS A 12 -6.13 -4.34 -4.94
C LYS A 12 -6.33 -5.71 -5.56
N PHE A 13 -6.13 -6.75 -4.77
CA PHE A 13 -6.41 -8.12 -5.19
C PHE A 13 -7.91 -8.38 -5.28
N HIS A 14 -8.32 -9.01 -6.38
CA HIS A 14 -9.66 -9.49 -6.62
C HIS A 14 -9.63 -10.89 -7.25
N VAL A 15 -10.71 -11.62 -7.05
CA VAL A 15 -10.98 -12.87 -7.78
C VAL A 15 -12.21 -12.63 -8.62
N LYS A 16 -12.06 -12.66 -9.94
CA LYS A 16 -13.18 -12.54 -10.88
C LYS A 16 -13.56 -13.91 -11.39
N GLY A 17 -14.87 -14.14 -11.50
CA GLY A 17 -15.42 -15.35 -12.08
C GLY A 17 -16.16 -15.05 -13.37
N SER A 18 -15.74 -15.70 -14.47
CA SER A 18 -16.58 -16.31 -15.52
C SER A 18 -15.82 -16.37 -16.86
N ILE A 19 -15.47 -17.57 -17.32
CA ILE A 19 -16.18 -18.42 -18.30
C ILE A 19 -15.90 -19.86 -17.83
N GLY A 20 -16.93 -20.70 -17.66
CA GLY A 20 -16.74 -22.13 -17.31
C GLY A 20 -16.20 -22.44 -15.91
N SER A 21 -16.56 -21.68 -14.88
CA SER A 21 -16.23 -21.90 -13.44
C SER A 21 -14.78 -21.59 -12.97
N MET A 22 -13.88 -21.16 -13.86
CA MET A 22 -12.52 -20.80 -13.45
C MET A 22 -12.46 -19.46 -12.71
N ARG A 23 -11.80 -19.43 -11.54
CA ARG A 23 -11.53 -18.23 -10.73
C ARG A 23 -10.18 -17.65 -11.13
N CYS A 24 -10.16 -16.48 -11.76
CA CYS A 24 -8.92 -15.83 -12.17
C CYS A 24 -8.47 -14.81 -11.11
N PRO A 25 -7.26 -14.95 -10.53
CA PRO A 25 -6.69 -13.92 -9.67
C PRO A 25 -6.33 -12.69 -10.51
N LEU A 26 -6.77 -11.52 -10.07
CA LEU A 26 -6.43 -10.25 -10.71
C LEU A 26 -6.06 -9.20 -9.67
N VAL A 27 -5.26 -8.23 -10.09
CA VAL A 27 -4.95 -7.04 -9.31
C VAL A 27 -5.46 -5.82 -10.06
N THR A 28 -6.16 -4.92 -9.39
CA THR A 28 -6.62 -3.66 -9.97
C THR A 28 -5.74 -2.50 -9.49
N ILE A 29 -5.29 -1.65 -10.41
CA ILE A 29 -4.54 -0.41 -10.13
C ILE A 29 -5.12 0.70 -10.99
N GLY A 30 -5.53 1.83 -10.39
CA GLY A 30 -6.06 2.97 -11.13
C GLY A 30 -7.27 2.59 -12.00
N GLY A 31 -8.10 1.65 -11.53
CA GLY A 31 -9.23 1.09 -12.28
C GLY A 31 -8.88 0.09 -13.39
N ARG A 32 -7.60 -0.17 -13.68
CA ARG A 32 -7.16 -1.15 -14.70
C ARG A 32 -6.96 -2.53 -14.09
N GLU A 33 -7.47 -3.58 -14.74
CA GLU A 33 -7.33 -4.98 -14.30
C GLU A 33 -6.04 -5.60 -14.87
N PHE A 34 -5.24 -6.22 -14.00
CA PHE A 34 -4.04 -6.97 -14.37
C PHE A 34 -4.21 -8.44 -13.98
N ILE A 35 -4.09 -9.32 -14.96
CA ILE A 35 -4.00 -10.77 -14.72
C ILE A 35 -2.54 -11.09 -14.42
N LEU A 36 -2.32 -11.88 -13.36
CA LEU A 36 -0.98 -12.32 -12.94
C LEU A 36 -0.84 -13.81 -13.23
N ASP A 37 0.31 -14.20 -13.77
CA ASP A 37 0.70 -15.61 -13.79
C ASP A 37 0.99 -16.12 -12.35
N MET A 38 1.17 -17.43 -12.18
CA MET A 38 1.38 -18.03 -10.86
C MET A 38 2.61 -17.44 -10.13
N GLN A 39 3.71 -17.22 -10.85
CA GLN A 39 4.95 -16.67 -10.28
C GLN A 39 4.74 -15.20 -9.87
N GLU A 40 4.14 -14.41 -10.76
CA GLU A 40 3.78 -13.02 -10.50
C GLU A 40 2.89 -12.90 -9.27
N MET A 41 1.88 -13.76 -9.16
CA MET A 41 0.94 -13.76 -8.04
C MET A 41 1.64 -14.12 -6.72
N MET A 42 2.56 -15.08 -6.73
CA MET A 42 3.34 -15.42 -5.53
C MET A 42 4.23 -14.26 -5.07
N LEU A 43 4.98 -13.63 -5.97
CA LEU A 43 5.84 -12.49 -5.64
C LEU A 43 5.04 -11.28 -5.17
N TRP A 44 3.93 -10.96 -5.85
CA TRP A 44 3.02 -9.90 -5.41
C TRP A 44 2.47 -10.20 -4.00
N THR A 45 2.11 -11.46 -3.72
CA THR A 45 1.65 -11.88 -2.39
C THR A 45 2.73 -11.82 -1.31
N VAL A 46 4.00 -12.08 -1.65
CA VAL A 46 5.13 -11.90 -0.74
C VAL A 46 5.22 -10.44 -0.30
N LEU A 47 5.07 -9.50 -1.24
CA LEU A 47 5.19 -8.07 -1.01
C LEU A 47 3.92 -7.37 -0.49
N ASN A 48 2.75 -8.00 -0.60
CA ASN A 48 1.49 -7.40 -0.16
C ASN A 48 1.49 -7.12 1.35
N TRP A 49 1.29 -5.85 1.71
CA TRP A 49 1.39 -5.31 3.08
C TRP A 49 2.76 -5.51 3.73
N ARG A 50 3.84 -5.55 2.95
CA ARG A 50 5.23 -5.57 3.41
C ARG A 50 6.07 -4.57 2.63
N ILE A 51 7.08 -4.03 3.28
CA ILE A 51 8.13 -3.23 2.65
C ILE A 51 9.41 -4.02 2.84
N LEU A 52 10.02 -4.46 1.76
CA LEU A 52 11.12 -5.43 1.79
C LEU A 52 12.30 -4.95 0.96
N THR A 53 13.50 -5.36 1.35
CA THR A 53 14.68 -5.31 0.49
C THR A 53 14.63 -6.40 -0.58
N GLU A 54 15.52 -6.31 -1.57
CA GLU A 54 15.63 -7.31 -2.63
C GLU A 54 15.97 -8.71 -2.10
N ASP A 55 16.94 -8.79 -1.18
CA ASP A 55 17.35 -10.05 -0.54
C ASP A 55 16.18 -10.69 0.24
N GLU A 56 15.41 -9.88 0.96
CA GLU A 56 14.24 -10.36 1.70
C GLU A 56 13.14 -10.89 0.77
N ILE A 57 12.94 -10.27 -0.40
CA ILE A 57 12.00 -10.77 -1.41
C ILE A 57 12.41 -12.16 -1.87
N TYR A 58 13.68 -12.35 -2.25
CA TYR A 58 14.16 -13.62 -2.79
C TYR A 58 14.14 -14.72 -1.74
N LEU A 59 14.54 -14.42 -0.51
CA LEU A 59 14.46 -15.37 0.61
C LEU A 59 13.02 -15.84 0.86
N LEU A 60 12.05 -14.91 0.90
CA LEU A 60 10.65 -15.25 1.13
C LEU A 60 10.00 -15.96 -0.07
N TYR A 61 10.40 -15.60 -1.29
CA TYR A 61 9.95 -16.26 -2.51
C TYR A 61 10.48 -17.70 -2.59
N GLU A 62 11.76 -17.93 -2.30
CA GLU A 62 12.34 -19.27 -2.30
C GLU A 62 11.65 -20.18 -1.28
N LYS A 63 11.40 -19.66 -0.07
CA LYS A 63 10.61 -20.39 0.93
C LYS A 63 9.21 -20.77 0.43
N LYS A 64 8.52 -19.85 -0.24
CA LYS A 64 7.20 -20.11 -0.86
C LYS A 64 7.27 -21.18 -1.96
N VAL A 65 8.32 -21.15 -2.77
CA VAL A 65 8.58 -22.16 -3.81
C VAL A 65 8.75 -23.54 -3.19
N GLN A 66 9.56 -23.65 -2.12
CA GLN A 66 9.76 -24.90 -1.39
C GLN A 66 8.48 -25.43 -0.74
N GLU A 67 7.68 -24.54 -0.13
CA GLU A 67 6.40 -24.90 0.51
C GLU A 67 5.34 -25.40 -0.49
N THR A 68 5.34 -24.86 -1.71
CA THR A 68 4.30 -25.16 -2.72
C THR A 68 4.73 -26.20 -3.76
N GLY A 69 6.03 -26.50 -3.87
CA GLY A 69 6.59 -27.31 -4.94
C GLY A 69 6.49 -26.66 -6.32
N PHE A 70 6.24 -25.34 -6.39
CA PHE A 70 6.08 -24.64 -7.65
C PHE A 70 7.41 -24.49 -8.40
N MET A 71 7.43 -24.78 -9.69
CA MET A 71 8.59 -24.60 -10.55
C MET A 71 8.32 -23.51 -11.58
N SER A 72 9.20 -22.50 -11.66
CA SER A 72 9.18 -21.48 -12.71
C SER A 72 10.37 -21.62 -13.65
N ALA A 73 10.14 -21.37 -14.94
CA ALA A 73 11.22 -21.24 -15.92
C ALA A 73 11.95 -19.89 -15.85
N ARG A 74 11.34 -18.86 -15.23
CA ARG A 74 11.88 -17.50 -15.12
C ARG A 74 12.47 -17.25 -13.73
N SER A 75 13.59 -16.52 -13.65
CA SER A 75 14.19 -16.12 -12.38
C SER A 75 13.29 -15.19 -11.56
N ALA A 76 13.46 -15.17 -10.24
CA ALA A 76 12.70 -14.27 -9.37
C ALA A 76 12.98 -12.79 -9.68
N GLU A 77 14.24 -12.45 -9.94
CA GLU A 77 14.70 -11.11 -10.33
C GLU A 77 13.96 -10.59 -11.57
N GLU A 78 13.95 -11.38 -12.65
CA GLU A 78 13.29 -10.99 -13.89
C GLU A 78 11.77 -10.82 -13.69
N CYS A 79 11.16 -11.63 -12.82
CA CYS A 79 9.76 -11.47 -12.47
C CYS A 79 9.50 -10.20 -11.65
N VAL A 80 10.36 -9.87 -10.67
CA VAL A 80 10.25 -8.62 -9.89
C VAL A 80 10.40 -7.41 -10.83
N ARG A 81 11.39 -7.41 -11.71
CA ARG A 81 11.61 -6.35 -12.71
C ARG A 81 10.37 -6.14 -13.59
N ARG A 82 9.76 -7.22 -14.09
CA ARG A 82 8.52 -7.16 -14.87
C ARG A 82 7.35 -6.61 -14.07
N LEU A 83 7.18 -7.03 -12.81
CA LEU A 83 6.12 -6.51 -11.94
C LEU A 83 6.29 -5.02 -11.62
N VAL A 84 7.53 -4.55 -11.45
CA VAL A 84 7.85 -3.12 -11.30
C VAL A 84 7.48 -2.36 -12.58
N GLN A 85 7.88 -2.85 -13.75
CA GLN A 85 7.54 -2.22 -15.04
C GLN A 85 6.05 -2.15 -15.31
N ARG A 86 5.28 -3.14 -14.82
CA ARG A 86 3.81 -3.16 -14.91
C ARG A 86 3.12 -2.31 -13.84
N GLY A 87 3.86 -1.71 -12.91
CA GLY A 87 3.33 -0.91 -11.81
C GLY A 87 2.71 -1.73 -10.66
N LEU A 88 2.81 -3.07 -10.69
CA LEU A 88 2.28 -3.98 -9.66
C LEU A 88 3.14 -4.02 -8.39
N ILE A 89 4.40 -3.62 -8.50
CA ILE A 89 5.32 -3.41 -7.40
C ILE A 89 5.89 -1.99 -7.53
N ALA A 90 5.88 -1.24 -6.43
CA ALA A 90 6.64 0.00 -6.33
C ALA A 90 8.06 -0.30 -5.85
N LYS A 91 9.02 0.47 -6.37
CA LYS A 91 10.42 0.46 -5.97
C LYS A 91 10.79 1.87 -5.52
N GLY A 92 11.51 1.98 -4.41
CA GLY A 92 12.17 3.21 -3.98
C GLY A 92 13.63 2.95 -3.66
N SER A 93 14.46 3.97 -3.84
CA SER A 93 15.89 3.92 -3.64
C SER A 93 16.42 5.13 -2.88
N GLY A 94 17.50 4.96 -2.14
CA GLY A 94 18.16 6.07 -1.45
C GLY A 94 19.39 5.65 -0.67
N ASP A 95 20.20 6.64 -0.29
CA ASP A 95 21.45 6.42 0.46
C ASP A 95 21.20 5.82 1.85
N THR A 96 20.03 6.10 2.44
CA THR A 96 19.57 5.53 3.71
C THR A 96 18.23 4.82 3.54
N GLY A 97 17.88 3.94 4.49
CA GLY A 97 16.55 3.33 4.51
C GLY A 97 15.41 4.35 4.63
N ALA A 98 15.64 5.50 5.26
CA ALA A 98 14.65 6.58 5.32
C ALA A 98 14.48 7.27 3.96
N ASP A 99 15.57 7.47 3.22
CA ASP A 99 15.52 8.04 1.88
C ASP A 99 14.84 7.09 0.89
N ALA A 100 15.18 5.80 0.95
CA ALA A 100 14.54 4.78 0.13
C ALA A 100 13.04 4.63 0.44
N LEU A 101 12.65 4.75 1.72
CA LEU A 101 11.25 4.72 2.13
C LEU A 101 10.49 5.95 1.64
N TYR A 102 11.12 7.12 1.69
CA TYR A 102 10.53 8.34 1.14
C TYR A 102 10.31 8.22 -0.36
N ASP A 103 11.35 7.82 -1.09
CA ASP A 103 11.31 7.61 -2.54
C ASP A 103 10.22 6.60 -2.92
N LEU A 104 10.12 5.49 -2.17
CA LEU A 104 9.10 4.45 -2.41
C LEU A 104 7.66 4.97 -2.27
N LEU A 105 7.39 5.77 -1.24
CA LEU A 105 6.02 6.07 -0.81
C LEU A 105 5.50 7.42 -1.32
N SER A 106 6.37 8.40 -1.56
CA SER A 106 6.00 9.80 -1.81
C SER A 106 4.97 9.98 -2.92
N GLU A 107 5.10 9.23 -4.02
CA GLU A 107 4.19 9.29 -5.18
C GLU A 107 2.99 8.34 -5.08
N LEU A 108 3.00 7.39 -4.13
CA LEU A 108 1.92 6.41 -4.03
C LEU A 108 0.65 7.04 -3.46
N TYR A 109 -0.48 6.72 -4.09
CA TYR A 109 -1.80 7.09 -3.60
C TYR A 109 -2.20 6.23 -2.41
N VAL A 110 -2.74 6.88 -1.38
CA VAL A 110 -3.18 6.23 -0.15
C VAL A 110 -4.67 6.00 -0.20
N ILE A 111 -5.09 4.75 -0.34
CA ILE A 111 -6.50 4.37 -0.35
C ILE A 111 -6.88 3.69 0.96
N PRO A 112 -7.83 4.23 1.74
CA PRO A 112 -8.26 3.61 2.99
C PRO A 112 -8.99 2.31 2.70
N ILE A 113 -8.65 1.25 3.44
CA ILE A 113 -9.46 0.04 3.45
C ILE A 113 -10.71 0.36 4.27
N SER A 114 -11.87 0.34 3.60
CA SER A 114 -13.17 0.48 4.25
C SER A 114 -13.41 -0.69 5.20
N GLU A 115 -13.07 -0.51 6.48
CA GLU A 115 -13.46 -1.44 7.53
C GLU A 115 -14.97 -1.35 7.74
N ASN A 116 -15.74 -2.24 7.11
CA ASN A 116 -17.13 -2.42 7.49
C ASN A 116 -17.17 -3.11 8.86
N LEU A 117 -17.29 -2.31 9.94
CA LEU A 117 -17.37 -2.80 11.31
C LEU A 117 -18.45 -3.87 11.49
N PHE A 118 -19.54 -3.80 10.72
CA PHE A 118 -20.61 -4.80 10.77
C PHE A 118 -20.15 -6.15 10.20
N LEU A 119 -19.47 -6.15 9.05
CA LEU A 119 -18.85 -7.37 8.49
C LEU A 119 -17.75 -7.92 9.39
N ARG A 120 -16.99 -7.04 10.05
CA ARG A 120 -15.97 -7.39 11.04
C ARG A 120 -16.62 -8.08 12.25
N MET A 121 -17.73 -7.55 12.76
CA MET A 121 -18.52 -8.19 13.84
C MET A 121 -19.16 -9.51 13.40
N ILE A 122 -19.75 -9.59 12.21
CA ILE A 122 -20.29 -10.86 11.69
C ILE A 122 -19.19 -11.90 11.55
N SER A 123 -18.03 -11.53 11.01
CA SER A 123 -16.89 -12.43 10.87
C SER A 123 -16.33 -12.87 12.22
N PHE A 124 -16.29 -11.96 13.21
CA PHE A 124 -15.94 -12.27 14.60
C PHE A 124 -16.88 -13.32 15.20
N ILE A 125 -18.20 -13.10 15.07
CA ILE A 125 -19.24 -14.02 15.55
C ILE A 125 -19.11 -15.36 14.83
N ARG A 126 -18.94 -15.35 13.51
CA ARG A 126 -18.78 -16.55 12.69
C ARG A 126 -17.58 -17.38 13.15
N LEU A 127 -16.41 -16.75 13.32
CA LEU A 127 -15.19 -17.43 13.71
C LEU A 127 -15.19 -17.90 15.18
N THR A 128 -15.83 -17.15 16.08
CA THR A 128 -15.87 -17.51 17.51
C THR A 128 -16.92 -18.59 17.78
N LEU A 129 -18.13 -18.48 17.21
CA LEU A 129 -19.24 -19.40 17.49
C LEU A 129 -19.24 -20.63 16.58
N PHE A 130 -18.89 -20.49 15.30
CA PHE A 130 -18.96 -21.60 14.34
C PHE A 130 -17.62 -22.28 14.08
N SER A 131 -16.48 -21.58 14.28
CA SER A 131 -15.13 -22.13 14.03
C SER A 131 -14.35 -22.47 15.30
N ARG A 132 -14.96 -22.36 16.49
CA ARG A 132 -14.38 -22.70 17.82
C ARG A 132 -13.00 -22.10 18.09
N LEU A 133 -12.68 -20.94 17.51
CA LEU A 133 -11.45 -20.23 17.86
C LEU A 133 -11.58 -19.61 19.27
N PRO A 134 -10.54 -19.71 20.11
CA PRO A 134 -10.54 -19.08 21.42
C PRO A 134 -10.85 -17.58 21.31
N TYR A 135 -11.79 -17.10 22.13
CA TYR A 135 -12.21 -15.69 22.15
C TYR A 135 -11.03 -14.72 22.29
N SER A 136 -9.97 -15.08 23.00
CA SER A 136 -8.76 -14.28 23.15
C SER A 136 -8.01 -14.06 21.82
N ILE A 137 -7.96 -15.07 20.95
CA ILE A 137 -7.33 -15.00 19.63
C ILE A 137 -8.19 -14.16 18.69
N THR A 138 -9.50 -14.43 18.66
CA THR A 138 -10.43 -13.66 17.83
C THR A 138 -10.47 -12.20 18.28
N LYS A 139 -10.45 -11.91 19.59
CA LYS A 139 -10.42 -10.52 20.11
C LYS A 139 -9.15 -9.79 19.68
N LYS A 140 -8.01 -10.45 19.59
CA LYS A 140 -6.76 -9.85 19.09
C LYS A 140 -6.84 -9.53 17.59
N ILE A 141 -7.40 -10.44 16.79
CA ILE A 141 -7.59 -10.26 15.33
C ILE A 141 -8.60 -9.14 15.04
N PHE A 142 -9.64 -9.01 15.87
CA PHE A 142 -10.74 -8.07 15.66
C PHE A 142 -10.65 -6.82 16.55
N SER A 143 -9.58 -6.67 17.33
CA SER A 143 -9.32 -5.46 18.09
C SER A 143 -9.25 -4.26 17.15
N LYS A 144 -9.98 -3.20 17.47
CA LYS A 144 -9.97 -1.94 16.71
C LYS A 144 -8.54 -1.43 16.62
N ASP A 145 -8.12 -1.00 15.42
CA ASP A 145 -6.81 -0.38 15.22
C ASP A 145 -6.68 0.87 16.09
N LYS A 146 -5.60 0.94 16.88
CA LYS A 146 -5.31 2.10 17.74
C LYS A 146 -4.45 3.09 16.96
N ARG A 147 -5.12 4.02 16.28
CA ARG A 147 -4.47 5.06 15.49
C ARG A 147 -3.94 6.19 16.37
N ASN A 148 -2.70 6.61 16.11
CA ASN A 148 -2.16 7.84 16.70
C ASN A 148 -2.73 9.08 15.99
N ASP A 149 -2.44 10.29 16.49
CA ASP A 149 -3.07 11.50 15.97
C ASP A 149 -2.65 11.85 14.54
N ASN A 150 -1.41 11.56 14.14
CA ASN A 150 -0.97 11.75 12.75
C ASN A 150 -1.64 10.74 11.81
N GLU A 151 -1.77 9.48 12.23
CA GLU A 151 -2.50 8.46 11.47
C GLU A 151 -3.99 8.82 11.31
N LYS A 152 -4.61 9.45 12.32
CA LYS A 152 -5.98 9.97 12.19
C LYS A 152 -6.08 11.08 11.15
N LYS A 153 -5.09 12.00 11.10
CA LYS A 153 -5.03 13.06 10.08
C LYS A 153 -4.90 12.48 8.67
N VAL A 154 -3.98 11.53 8.47
CA VAL A 154 -3.79 10.80 7.20
C VAL A 154 -5.09 10.14 6.78
N MET A 155 -5.72 9.36 7.67
CA MET A 155 -6.99 8.70 7.35
C MET A 155 -8.11 9.69 7.04
N ARG A 156 -8.19 10.83 7.73
CA ARG A 156 -9.21 11.85 7.47
C ARG A 156 -9.09 12.42 6.06
N LEU A 157 -7.87 12.67 5.59
CA LEU A 157 -7.60 13.15 4.23
C LEU A 157 -7.89 12.06 3.19
N ALA A 158 -7.35 10.85 3.40
CA ALA A 158 -7.50 9.72 2.47
C ALA A 158 -8.95 9.23 2.31
N ASN A 159 -9.83 9.45 3.31
CA ASN A 159 -11.26 9.16 3.20
C ASN A 159 -12.06 10.24 2.45
N ARG A 160 -11.47 11.42 2.20
CA ARG A 160 -12.14 12.55 1.53
C ARG A 160 -11.74 12.66 0.06
N ALA A 161 -10.48 12.43 -0.25
CA ALA A 161 -9.96 12.45 -1.61
C ALA A 161 -8.88 11.38 -1.80
N ILE A 162 -8.69 10.98 -3.05
CA ILE A 162 -7.56 10.17 -3.46
C ILE A 162 -6.35 11.10 -3.53
N LEU A 163 -5.38 10.87 -2.63
CA LEU A 163 -4.20 11.72 -2.48
C LEU A 163 -2.95 10.85 -2.46
N SER A 164 -1.90 11.33 -3.13
CA SER A 164 -0.55 10.80 -2.98
C SER A 164 0.00 11.11 -1.58
N THR A 165 1.01 10.37 -1.16
CA THR A 165 1.70 10.62 0.12
C THR A 165 2.26 12.04 0.17
N ALA A 166 2.83 12.56 -0.92
CA ALA A 166 3.37 13.92 -0.99
C ALA A 166 2.28 14.98 -0.80
N GLU A 167 1.11 14.82 -1.42
CA GLU A 167 -0.03 15.71 -1.23
C GLU A 167 -0.55 15.67 0.21
N ILE A 168 -0.58 14.49 0.83
CA ILE A 168 -0.95 14.35 2.26
C ILE A 168 0.05 15.09 3.16
N ILE A 169 1.36 15.02 2.86
CA ILE A 169 2.38 15.79 3.59
C ILE A 169 2.07 17.29 3.46
N LYS A 170 1.85 17.80 2.25
CA LYS A 170 1.57 19.23 2.00
C LYS A 170 0.32 19.70 2.76
N CYS A 171 -0.78 18.94 2.69
CA CYS A 171 -2.02 19.24 3.41
C CYS A 171 -1.82 19.30 4.93
N ILE A 172 -1.12 18.32 5.51
CA ILE A 172 -0.89 18.27 6.97
C ILE A 172 0.05 19.39 7.42
N ASP A 173 1.06 19.71 6.63
CA ASP A 173 2.00 20.81 6.90
C ASP A 173 1.28 22.17 6.93
N GLN A 174 0.36 22.40 6.00
CA GLN A 174 -0.49 23.59 5.95
C GLN A 174 -1.70 23.53 6.91
N ASN A 175 -1.80 22.48 7.73
CA ASN A 175 -2.90 22.25 8.67
C ASN A 175 -4.29 22.19 8.00
N VAL A 176 -4.34 21.78 6.73
CA VAL A 176 -5.57 21.55 5.96
C VAL A 176 -5.99 20.08 6.09
N LEU A 177 -7.10 19.84 6.80
CA LEU A 177 -7.65 18.49 7.03
C LEU A 177 -9.07 18.32 6.48
N SER A 178 -9.59 19.35 5.82
CA SER A 178 -10.90 19.36 5.20
C SER A 178 -10.96 20.44 4.14
N PHE A 179 -11.56 20.09 3.02
CA PHE A 179 -11.88 20.93 1.88
C PHE A 179 -13.33 20.60 1.47
N THR A 180 -13.99 21.55 0.81
CA THR A 180 -15.40 21.43 0.40
C THR A 180 -15.50 20.97 -1.04
N THR A 181 -14.58 21.43 -1.89
CA THR A 181 -14.51 21.12 -3.31
C THR A 181 -13.12 20.62 -3.72
N ASP A 182 -13.04 19.98 -4.88
CA ASP A 182 -11.75 19.59 -5.47
C ASP A 182 -10.92 20.82 -5.85
N GLU A 183 -11.56 21.93 -6.21
CA GLU A 183 -10.88 23.20 -6.50
C GLU A 183 -10.21 23.80 -5.26
N ASP A 184 -10.86 23.73 -4.09
CA ASP A 184 -10.25 24.14 -2.81
C ASP A 184 -8.98 23.31 -2.52
N LEU A 185 -9.05 22.00 -2.78
CA LEU A 185 -7.92 21.09 -2.60
C LEU A 185 -6.79 21.41 -3.57
N LEU A 186 -7.09 21.62 -4.86
CA LEU A 186 -6.10 21.96 -5.87
C LEU A 186 -5.42 23.29 -5.54
N ASN A 187 -6.17 24.29 -5.05
CA ASN A 187 -5.59 25.55 -4.60
C ASN A 187 -4.62 25.33 -3.42
N VAL A 188 -4.95 24.47 -2.46
CA VAL A 188 -4.02 24.13 -1.35
C VAL A 188 -2.74 23.47 -1.88
N LEU A 189 -2.90 22.50 -2.78
CA LEU A 189 -1.80 21.68 -3.28
C LEU A 189 -0.91 22.41 -4.31
N TYR A 190 -1.49 23.28 -5.14
CA TYR A 190 -0.86 23.86 -6.33
C TYR A 190 -1.14 25.37 -6.44
N HIS A 191 -1.12 26.09 -5.30
CA HIS A 191 -1.35 27.55 -5.26
C HIS A 191 -0.31 28.37 -6.03
N ASP A 192 0.91 27.85 -6.18
CA ASP A 192 2.00 28.54 -6.85
C ASP A 192 2.21 27.99 -8.28
N GLU A 193 2.76 28.82 -9.16
CA GLU A 193 2.96 28.49 -10.58
C GLU A 193 4.02 27.39 -10.83
N TYR A 194 4.74 26.97 -9.79
CA TYR A 194 5.88 26.07 -9.90
C TYR A 194 5.60 24.66 -9.39
N THR A 195 4.66 24.48 -8.46
CA THR A 195 4.28 23.17 -7.91
C THR A 195 3.31 22.47 -8.86
N THR A 196 3.65 21.25 -9.23
CA THR A 196 2.81 20.34 -10.03
C THR A 196 2.75 18.97 -9.38
N SER A 197 1.87 18.09 -9.87
CA SER A 197 1.81 16.69 -9.43
C SER A 197 3.16 15.98 -9.55
N ASP A 198 3.99 16.39 -10.52
CA ASP A 198 5.22 15.69 -10.87
C ASP A 198 6.40 16.09 -9.97
N ASN A 199 6.33 17.28 -9.35
CA ASN A 199 7.44 17.81 -8.54
C ASN A 199 7.08 18.04 -7.07
N ILE A 200 5.81 17.85 -6.69
CA ILE A 200 5.37 18.03 -5.30
C ILE A 200 6.12 17.10 -4.34
N ALA A 201 6.47 15.88 -4.76
CA ALA A 201 7.30 14.97 -3.98
C ALA A 201 8.67 15.60 -3.68
N TYR A 202 9.30 16.30 -4.61
CA TYR A 202 10.54 17.00 -4.29
C TYR A 202 10.31 18.16 -3.31
N ALA A 203 9.26 18.96 -3.54
CA ALA A 203 8.97 20.16 -2.75
C ALA A 203 8.67 19.86 -1.27
N VAL A 204 7.98 18.75 -0.98
CA VAL A 204 7.56 18.45 0.39
C VAL A 204 8.61 17.69 1.22
N ARG A 205 9.70 17.23 0.59
CA ARG A 205 10.70 16.36 1.25
C ARG A 205 11.35 17.03 2.46
N SER A 206 11.57 18.34 2.40
CA SER A 206 12.18 19.13 3.49
C SER A 206 11.17 19.63 4.53
N LEU A 207 9.87 19.40 4.34
CA LEU A 207 8.86 19.90 5.28
C LEU A 207 8.91 19.14 6.62
N PRO A 208 8.65 19.82 7.76
CA PRO A 208 8.65 19.18 9.08
C PRO A 208 7.71 17.97 9.19
N GLN A 209 6.57 17.99 8.48
CA GLN A 209 5.59 16.91 8.50
C GLN A 209 5.96 15.69 7.64
N CYS A 210 7.02 15.77 6.82
CA CYS A 210 7.46 14.68 5.94
C CYS A 210 7.68 13.37 6.72
N ARG A 211 8.59 13.37 7.70
CA ARG A 211 8.91 12.15 8.48
C ARG A 211 7.72 11.61 9.28
N PRO A 212 6.96 12.42 10.04
CA PRO A 212 5.77 11.94 10.74
C PRO A 212 4.73 11.28 9.82
N VAL A 213 4.45 11.90 8.67
CA VAL A 213 3.42 11.41 7.74
C VAL A 213 3.86 10.13 7.03
N ILE A 214 5.10 10.07 6.54
CA ILE A 214 5.68 8.84 5.95
C ILE A 214 5.61 7.69 6.95
N THR A 215 5.98 7.94 8.21
CA THR A 215 5.93 6.92 9.27
C THR A 215 4.50 6.47 9.53
N SER A 216 3.53 7.40 9.61
CA SER A 216 2.11 7.08 9.77
C SER A 216 1.56 6.26 8.62
N ILE A 217 1.89 6.60 7.37
CA ILE A 217 1.45 5.87 6.17
C ILE A 217 2.05 4.47 6.14
N ALA A 218 3.36 4.33 6.36
CA ALA A 218 4.01 3.03 6.43
C ALA A 218 3.38 2.13 7.52
N ASN A 219 3.13 2.69 8.70
CA ASN A 219 2.47 1.98 9.80
C ASN A 219 1.04 1.57 9.46
N LEU A 220 0.23 2.46 8.88
CA LEU A 220 -1.13 2.14 8.43
C LEU A 220 -1.11 1.01 7.38
N TYR A 221 -0.16 1.04 6.46
CA TYR A 221 0.00 0.00 5.44
C TYR A 221 0.39 -1.35 6.03
N LEU A 222 1.41 -1.39 6.90
CA LEU A 222 1.84 -2.61 7.59
C LEU A 222 0.73 -3.19 8.49
N ARG A 223 -0.14 -2.33 9.05
CA ARG A 223 -1.34 -2.73 9.80
C ARG A 223 -2.58 -2.97 8.93
N LYS A 224 -2.42 -2.98 7.60
CA LYS A 224 -3.47 -3.29 6.63
C LYS A 224 -4.70 -2.40 6.76
N GLN A 225 -4.47 -1.12 7.03
CA GLN A 225 -5.51 -0.09 7.15
C GLN A 225 -5.67 0.69 5.84
N ILE A 226 -4.65 0.68 4.99
CA ILE A 226 -4.63 1.30 3.67
C ILE A 226 -4.06 0.31 2.65
N ILE A 227 -4.31 0.58 1.37
CA ILE A 227 -3.58 0.02 0.24
C ILE A 227 -2.93 1.16 -0.54
N PHE A 228 -1.86 0.83 -1.27
CA PHE A 228 -1.26 1.76 -2.21
C PHE A 228 -1.83 1.58 -3.60
N GLU A 229 -2.03 2.71 -4.28
CA GLU A 229 -2.33 2.76 -5.71
C GLU A 229 -1.32 3.65 -6.46
N ARG A 230 -1.34 3.54 -7.79
CA ARG A 230 -0.61 4.38 -8.75
C ARG A 230 -1.59 4.88 -9.81
N SER A 231 -1.35 6.09 -10.31
CA SER A 231 -2.07 6.69 -11.44
C SER A 231 -1.69 6.05 -12.78
#